data_AF-A0A9X7ZUI5-F1
#
_entry.id   AF-A0A9X7ZUI5-F1
#
_cell.length_a   1.000
_cell.length_b   1.000
_cell.length_c   1.000
_cell.angle_alpha   90.00
_cell.angle_beta   90.00
_cell.angle_gamma   90.00
#
_symmetry.space_group_name_H-M   'P 1'
#
loop_
_entity.id
_entity.type
_entity.pdbx_description
1 polymer ?
#
loop_
_entity_poly.entity_id
_entity_poly.type
_entity_poly.pdbx_seq_one_letter_code
_entity_poly.pdbx_strand_id
1 'polypeptide(L)'
;MAKTVTIRVKDEEGWSAFLQKLESEHGTSKGHIGPTIEQFAKDYTNDNISDINPKEYNRLLMENKSLIEDNKNIQQELNDYKNSIQDNDNKSKEQLQQLEHENKILSEKLISIQTNHEDMEARYEKTSHENKDYNNEITNLKKQISNLEKENKILDTGNANYEKTIKQLQQQIDNLNTSIDRLESENTRQKKEITTSRNDYKHSVEVSNKLQRDLNGLHDEKNKFMFLVGQIQSMSLMDRMLKKYPKEVRELNPYNGEK
;
A
#
# COMPACT_ATOMS: atom_id res chain seq x y z
N MET A 1 -17.32 84.86 111.21
CA MET A 1 -16.89 86.27 111.40
C MET A 1 -16.10 86.69 110.18
N ALA A 2 -16.52 87.72 109.44
CA ALA A 2 -15.74 88.25 108.34
C ALA A 2 -14.61 89.15 108.89
N LYS A 3 -13.37 88.92 108.48
CA LYS A 3 -12.23 89.79 108.79
C LYS A 3 -11.93 90.63 107.55
N THR A 4 -11.94 91.96 107.68
CA THR A 4 -11.57 92.86 106.59
C THR A 4 -10.07 93.09 106.62
N VAL A 5 -9.39 92.83 105.50
CA VAL A 5 -7.94 93.05 105.33
C VAL A 5 -7.72 93.99 104.16
N THR A 6 -6.88 95.00 104.35
CA THR A 6 -6.43 95.89 103.26
C THR A 6 -5.10 95.37 102.73
N ILE A 7 -5.08 94.93 101.47
CA ILE A 7 -3.88 94.44 100.81
C ILE A 7 -3.32 95.57 99.94
N ARG A 8 -2.02 95.86 100.08
CA ARG A 8 -1.31 96.81 99.22
C ARG A 8 -0.43 96.02 98.24
N VAL A 9 -0.81 96.01 96.97
CA VAL A 9 -0.04 95.37 95.90
C VAL A 9 1.00 96.35 95.38
N LYS A 10 2.27 95.92 95.26
CA LYS A 10 3.39 96.76 94.80
C LYS A 10 3.67 96.63 93.30
N ASP A 11 3.27 95.52 92.70
CA ASP A 11 3.43 95.24 91.27
C ASP A 11 2.16 95.67 90.52
N GLU A 12 2.20 96.87 89.93
CA GLU A 12 1.05 97.46 89.23
C GLU A 12 0.76 96.74 87.90
N GLU A 13 1.76 96.21 87.21
CA GLU A 13 1.60 95.49 85.94
C GLU A 13 0.95 94.13 86.18
N GLY A 14 1.47 93.37 87.15
CA GLY A 14 0.89 92.08 87.53
C GLY A 14 -0.54 92.20 88.04
N TRP A 15 -0.85 93.24 88.83
CA TRP A 15 -2.21 93.52 89.28
C TRP A 15 -3.16 93.86 88.13
N SER A 16 -2.70 94.68 87.18
CA SER A 16 -3.49 95.05 86.00
C SER A 16 -3.78 93.83 85.12
N ALA A 17 -2.80 92.94 84.91
CA ALA A 17 -2.98 91.70 84.16
C ALA A 17 -3.96 90.73 84.86
N PHE A 18 -3.89 90.64 86.19
CA PHE A 18 -4.84 89.85 86.98
C PHE A 18 -6.28 90.35 86.81
N LEU A 19 -6.49 91.67 86.90
CA LEU A 19 -7.81 92.28 86.69
C LEU A 19 -8.31 92.03 85.27
N GLN A 20 -7.44 92.18 84.27
CA GLN A 20 -7.79 91.98 82.87
C GLN A 20 -8.18 90.52 82.57
N LYS A 21 -7.51 89.55 83.20
CA LYS A 21 -7.86 88.13 83.08
C LYS A 21 -9.22 87.83 83.72
N LEU A 22 -9.49 88.34 84.92
CA LEU A 22 -10.80 88.21 85.56
C LEU A 22 -11.91 88.84 84.72
N GLU A 23 -11.65 89.99 84.11
CA GLU A 23 -12.59 90.66 83.20
C GLU A 23 -12.80 89.89 81.90
N SER A 24 -11.77 89.21 81.38
CA SER A 24 -11.92 88.34 80.20
C SER A 24 -12.76 87.08 80.48
N GLU A 25 -12.69 86.54 81.70
CA GLU A 25 -13.40 85.31 82.09
C GLU A 25 -14.81 85.58 82.63
N HIS A 26 -15.01 86.71 83.31
CA HIS A 26 -16.27 87.02 84.03
C HIS A 26 -16.95 88.33 83.59
N GLY A 27 -16.36 89.08 82.66
CA GLY A 27 -16.89 90.36 82.17
C GLY A 27 -16.72 91.55 83.12
N THR A 28 -16.43 91.31 84.39
CA THR A 28 -16.08 92.35 85.38
C THR A 28 -15.15 91.79 86.45
N SER A 29 -14.23 92.62 86.94
CA SER A 29 -13.40 92.31 88.10
C SER A 29 -14.15 92.52 89.44
N LYS A 30 -15.20 93.34 89.43
CA LYS A 30 -15.93 93.73 90.65
C LYS A 30 -16.74 92.56 91.20
N GLY A 31 -16.48 92.19 92.47
CA GLY A 31 -17.15 91.07 93.14
C GLY A 31 -16.45 89.72 92.98
N HIS A 32 -15.55 89.58 92.01
CA HIS A 32 -14.75 88.36 91.78
C HIS A 32 -13.35 88.44 92.40
N ILE A 33 -12.78 89.64 92.56
CA ILE A 33 -11.47 89.83 93.21
C ILE A 33 -11.44 89.19 94.62
N GLY A 34 -12.45 89.43 95.45
CA GLY A 34 -12.51 88.92 96.82
C GLY A 34 -12.52 87.39 96.88
N PRO A 35 -13.49 86.72 96.24
CA PRO A 35 -13.55 85.26 96.15
C PRO A 35 -12.29 84.63 95.55
N THR A 36 -11.70 85.22 94.50
CA THR A 36 -10.48 84.69 93.87
C THR A 36 -9.27 84.82 94.80
N ILE A 37 -9.12 85.94 95.52
CA ILE A 37 -8.06 86.08 96.53
C ILE A 37 -8.30 85.14 97.71
N GLU A 38 -9.55 84.94 98.13
CA GLU A 38 -9.88 84.02 99.21
C GLU A 38 -9.61 82.56 98.80
N GLN A 39 -9.92 82.19 97.57
CA GLN A 39 -9.60 80.89 96.99
C GLN A 39 -8.09 80.70 96.88
N PHE A 40 -7.36 81.71 96.39
CA PHE A 40 -5.90 81.68 96.33
C PHE A 40 -5.27 81.53 97.73
N ALA A 41 -5.80 82.23 98.73
CA ALA A 41 -5.35 82.09 100.11
C ALA A 41 -5.64 80.68 100.66
N LYS A 42 -6.82 80.11 100.38
CA LYS A 42 -7.17 78.73 100.74
C LYS A 42 -6.24 77.72 100.06
N ASP A 43 -5.99 77.89 98.78
CA ASP A 43 -5.15 76.99 97.99
C ASP A 43 -3.68 77.08 98.42
N TYR A 44 -3.19 78.27 98.77
CA TYR A 44 -1.86 78.48 99.35
C TYR A 44 -1.72 77.82 100.73
N THR A 45 -2.74 77.90 101.58
CA THR A 45 -2.70 77.25 102.91
C THR A 45 -2.91 75.74 102.89
N ASN A 46 -3.46 75.19 101.80
CA ASN A 46 -3.74 73.76 101.66
C ASN A 46 -2.63 73.02 100.89
N ASP A 47 -1.46 73.63 100.67
CA ASP A 47 -0.37 73.10 99.82
C ASP A 47 -0.81 72.71 98.39
N ASN A 48 -2.00 73.14 97.95
CA ASN A 48 -2.52 72.92 96.60
C ASN A 48 -1.83 73.84 95.58
N ILE A 49 -1.21 74.93 96.06
CA ILE A 49 -0.20 75.68 95.32
C ILE A 49 1.17 75.18 95.79
N SER A 50 1.41 73.87 95.67
CA SER A 50 2.74 73.30 95.79
C SER A 50 3.62 73.98 94.73
N ASP A 51 4.69 74.62 95.19
CA ASP A 51 5.80 75.07 94.36
C ASP A 51 6.09 73.98 93.33
N ILE A 52 5.73 74.22 92.07
CA ILE A 52 6.27 73.44 90.97
C ILE A 52 7.78 73.64 91.07
N ASN A 53 8.48 72.67 91.64
CA ASN A 53 9.92 72.70 91.78
C ASN A 53 10.48 72.93 90.36
N PRO A 54 11.16 74.06 90.09
CA PRO A 54 11.61 74.38 88.74
C PRO A 54 12.48 73.28 88.13
N LYS A 55 13.14 72.46 88.96
CA LYS A 55 13.90 71.28 88.49
C LYS A 55 12.99 70.18 87.94
N GLU A 56 11.85 69.93 88.57
CA GLU A 56 10.92 68.88 88.16
C GLU A 56 10.12 69.28 86.91
N TYR A 57 9.71 70.54 86.81
CA TYR A 57 9.12 71.08 85.58
C TYR A 57 10.08 71.00 84.39
N ASN A 58 11.35 71.41 84.59
CA ASN A 58 12.35 71.32 83.53
C ASN A 58 12.67 69.86 83.14
N ARG A 59 12.68 68.93 84.10
CA ARG A 59 12.81 67.49 83.83
C ARG A 59 11.65 66.98 82.97
N LEU A 60 10.41 67.25 83.38
CA LEU A 60 9.21 66.84 82.64
C LEU A 60 9.14 67.48 81.25
N LEU A 61 9.59 68.73 81.11
CA LEU A 61 9.67 69.42 79.82
C LEU A 61 10.71 68.76 78.90
N MET A 62 11.87 68.36 79.42
CA MET A 62 12.87 67.61 78.65
C MET A 62 12.37 66.22 78.26
N GLU A 63 11.70 65.52 79.18
CA GLU A 63 11.10 64.21 78.95
C GLU A 63 10.01 64.28 77.88
N ASN A 64 9.10 65.25 77.95
CA ASN A 64 8.05 65.44 76.94
C ASN A 64 8.64 65.75 75.56
N LYS A 65 9.70 66.58 75.50
CA LYS A 65 10.43 66.81 74.24
C LYS A 65 11.05 65.53 73.68
N SER A 66 11.65 64.70 74.53
CA SER A 66 12.19 63.39 74.11
C SER A 66 11.08 62.48 73.58
N LEU A 67 9.96 62.39 74.29
CA LEU A 67 8.82 61.55 73.89
C LEU A 67 8.17 62.04 72.58
N ILE A 68 8.14 63.34 72.32
CA ILE A 68 7.68 63.89 71.04
C ILE A 68 8.60 63.44 69.91
N GLU A 69 9.92 63.50 70.12
CA GLU A 69 10.90 63.06 69.12
C GLU A 69 10.83 61.54 68.89
N ASP A 70 10.71 60.75 69.96
CA ASP A 70 10.55 59.30 69.88
C ASP A 70 9.25 58.93 69.13
N ASN A 71 8.14 59.60 69.41
CA ASN A 71 6.89 59.40 68.67
C ASN A 71 7.04 59.75 67.18
N LYS A 72 7.77 60.82 66.86
CA LYS A 72 8.03 61.22 65.48
C LYS A 72 8.89 60.17 64.75
N ASN A 73 9.92 59.64 65.41
CA ASN A 73 10.75 58.56 64.87
C ASN A 73 9.94 57.29 64.66
N ILE A 74 9.11 56.88 65.63
CA ILE A 74 8.22 55.73 65.51
C ILE A 74 7.24 55.90 64.35
N GLN A 75 6.67 57.10 64.17
CA GLN A 75 5.78 57.37 63.04
C GLN A 75 6.50 57.27 61.69
N GLN A 76 7.75 57.71 61.63
CA GLN A 76 8.56 57.57 60.42
C GLN A 76 8.86 56.09 60.12
N GLU A 77 9.31 55.33 61.11
CA GLU A 77 9.54 53.87 60.96
C GLU A 77 8.27 53.15 60.53
N LEU A 78 7.11 53.49 61.12
CA LEU A 78 5.83 52.87 60.78
C LEU A 78 5.44 53.17 59.32
N ASN A 79 5.69 54.39 58.84
CA ASN A 79 5.49 54.74 57.44
C ASN A 79 6.44 53.99 56.51
N ASP A 80 7.72 53.85 56.88
CA ASP A 80 8.69 53.11 56.08
C ASP A 80 8.34 51.62 56.00
N TYR A 81 7.92 51.00 57.12
CA TYR A 81 7.40 49.64 57.13
C TYR A 81 6.14 49.49 56.28
N LYS A 82 5.21 50.44 56.35
CA LYS A 82 3.98 50.42 55.54
C LYS A 82 4.30 50.48 54.05
N ASN A 83 5.21 51.36 53.65
CA ASN A 83 5.67 51.48 52.27
C ASN A 83 6.36 50.20 51.81
N SER A 84 7.25 49.63 52.63
CA SER A 84 7.93 48.37 52.30
C SER A 84 6.96 47.19 52.16
N ILE A 85 5.92 47.10 52.99
CA ILE A 85 4.89 46.07 52.88
C ILE A 85 4.10 46.25 51.58
N GLN A 86 3.71 47.47 51.27
CA GLN A 86 2.97 47.78 50.04
C GLN A 86 3.79 47.46 48.79
N ASP A 87 5.08 47.79 48.78
CA ASP A 87 5.98 47.46 47.67
C ASP A 87 6.15 45.95 47.49
N ASN A 88 6.28 45.21 48.59
CA ASN A 88 6.38 43.76 48.55
C ASN A 88 5.06 43.09 48.10
N ASP A 89 3.90 43.63 48.51
CA ASP A 89 2.59 43.17 48.07
C ASP A 89 2.40 43.38 46.56
N ASN A 90 2.78 44.56 46.06
CA ASN A 90 2.74 44.86 44.62
C ASN A 90 3.66 43.91 43.82
N LYS A 91 4.91 43.72 44.27
CA LYS A 91 5.84 42.77 43.63
C LYS A 91 5.30 41.35 43.62
N SER A 92 4.70 40.91 44.72
CA SER A 92 4.11 39.56 44.84
C SER A 92 2.92 39.40 43.88
N LYS A 93 2.08 40.43 43.73
CA LYS A 93 0.97 40.45 42.77
C LYS A 93 1.46 40.38 41.32
N GLU A 94 2.49 41.15 40.97
CA GLU A 94 3.09 41.11 39.63
C GLU A 94 3.65 39.73 39.31
N GLN A 95 4.38 39.11 40.26
CA GLN A 95 4.89 37.74 40.10
C GLN A 95 3.76 36.73 39.93
N LEU A 96 2.69 36.84 40.73
CA LEU A 96 1.54 35.94 40.62
C LEU A 96 0.88 36.05 39.24
N GLN A 97 0.68 37.26 38.73
CA GLN A 97 0.11 37.48 37.40
C GLN A 97 0.99 36.90 36.28
N GLN A 98 2.32 37.02 36.40
CA GLN A 98 3.24 36.42 35.45
C GLN A 98 3.14 34.89 35.44
N LEU A 99 3.12 34.27 36.63
CA LEU A 99 2.99 32.82 36.77
C LEU A 99 1.63 32.31 36.28
N GLU A 100 0.54 33.05 36.51
CA GLU A 100 -0.78 32.72 35.97
C GLU A 100 -0.80 32.77 34.45
N HIS A 101 -0.18 33.79 33.86
CA HIS A 101 -0.07 33.92 32.41
C HIS A 101 0.76 32.79 31.80
N GLU A 102 1.90 32.47 32.40
CA GLU A 102 2.77 31.37 31.95
C GLU A 102 2.05 30.02 32.06
N ASN A 103 1.36 29.74 33.17
CA ASN A 103 0.56 28.53 33.34
C ASN A 103 -0.54 28.39 32.30
N LYS A 104 -1.19 29.50 31.93
CA LYS A 104 -2.19 29.50 30.87
C LYS A 104 -1.58 29.11 29.52
N ILE A 105 -0.45 29.72 29.15
CA ILE A 105 0.27 29.40 27.90
C ILE A 105 0.71 27.94 27.87
N LEU A 106 1.26 27.44 28.98
CA LEU A 106 1.68 26.04 29.10
C LEU A 106 0.49 25.08 28.97
N SER A 107 -0.65 25.42 29.57
CA SER A 107 -1.88 24.61 29.46
C SER A 107 -2.38 24.56 28.01
N GLU A 108 -2.39 25.69 27.31
CA GLU A 108 -2.79 25.74 25.89
C GLU A 108 -1.83 24.93 25.00
N LYS A 109 -0.51 25.02 25.24
CA LYS A 109 0.48 24.20 24.53
C LYS A 109 0.28 22.71 24.78
N LEU A 110 -0.03 22.30 26.01
CA LEU A 110 -0.28 20.91 26.36
C LEU A 110 -1.48 20.36 25.60
N ILE A 111 -2.58 21.12 25.55
CA ILE A 111 -3.78 20.74 24.77
C ILE A 111 -3.41 20.58 23.28
N SER A 112 -2.67 21.53 22.70
CA SER A 112 -2.26 21.45 21.30
C SER A 112 -1.38 20.24 21.01
N ILE A 113 -0.43 19.92 21.90
CA ILE A 113 0.42 18.74 21.77
C ILE A 113 -0.42 17.46 21.82
N GLN A 114 -1.38 17.39 22.75
CA GLN A 114 -2.25 16.23 22.89
C GLN A 114 -3.12 16.02 21.65
N THR A 115 -3.74 17.06 21.11
CA THR A 115 -4.51 16.96 19.85
C THR A 115 -3.64 16.54 18.66
N ASN A 116 -2.41 17.06 18.56
CA ASN A 116 -1.49 16.65 17.51
C ASN A 116 -1.06 15.20 17.65
N HIS A 117 -0.89 14.70 18.88
CA HIS A 117 -0.57 13.31 19.15
C HIS A 117 -1.70 12.37 18.70
N GLU A 118 -2.95 12.71 19.03
CA GLU A 118 -4.14 11.95 18.62
C GLU A 118 -4.29 11.90 17.09
N ASP A 119 -4.09 13.02 16.39
CA ASP A 119 -4.09 13.05 14.91
C ASP A 119 -2.93 12.22 14.32
N MET A 120 -1.75 12.27 14.93
CA MET A 120 -0.60 11.47 14.49
C MET A 120 -0.84 9.98 14.69
N GLU A 121 -1.45 9.57 15.79
CA GLU A 121 -1.81 8.19 16.09
C GLU A 121 -2.85 7.68 15.09
N ALA A 122 -3.91 8.45 14.80
CA ALA A 122 -4.91 8.10 13.80
C ALA A 122 -4.30 7.93 12.39
N ARG A 123 -3.36 8.79 12.01
CA ARG A 123 -2.63 8.66 10.74
C ARG A 123 -1.76 7.41 10.71
N TYR A 124 -1.07 7.11 11.80
CA TYR A 124 -0.25 5.91 11.92
C TYR A 124 -1.11 4.64 11.78
N GLU A 125 -2.25 4.57 12.46
CA GLU A 125 -3.17 3.44 12.35
C GLU A 125 -3.67 3.27 10.91
N LYS A 126 -4.07 4.36 10.25
CA LYS A 126 -4.51 4.33 8.85
C LYS A 126 -3.41 3.80 7.93
N THR A 127 -2.20 4.33 8.02
CA THR A 127 -1.05 3.87 7.21
C THR A 127 -0.67 2.42 7.52
N SER A 128 -0.81 1.98 8.77
CA SER A 128 -0.60 0.58 9.16
C SER A 128 -1.61 -0.36 8.49
N HIS A 129 -2.89 0.02 8.45
CA HIS A 129 -3.93 -0.73 7.74
C HIS A 129 -3.68 -0.79 6.23
N GLU A 130 -3.37 0.35 5.59
CA GLU A 130 -3.04 0.42 4.16
C GLU A 130 -1.84 -0.48 3.81
N ASN A 131 -0.79 -0.48 4.64
CA ASN A 131 0.36 -1.37 4.46
C ASN A 131 -0.02 -2.86 4.57
N LYS A 132 -0.94 -3.22 5.45
CA LYS A 132 -1.44 -4.59 5.57
C LYS A 132 -2.21 -5.00 4.31
N ASP A 133 -3.04 -4.12 3.77
CA ASP A 133 -3.80 -4.36 2.55
C ASP A 133 -2.87 -4.52 1.34
N TYR A 134 -1.87 -3.67 1.18
CA TYR A 134 -0.86 -3.82 0.13
C TYR A 134 -0.08 -5.13 0.25
N ASN A 135 0.28 -5.56 1.46
CA ASN A 135 0.95 -6.85 1.67
C ASN A 135 0.06 -8.05 1.28
N ASN A 136 -1.24 -7.96 1.56
CA ASN A 136 -2.20 -8.98 1.14
C ASN A 136 -2.32 -9.02 -0.40
N GLU A 137 -2.41 -7.85 -1.04
CA GLU A 137 -2.46 -7.74 -2.50
C GLU A 137 -1.21 -8.30 -3.16
N ILE A 138 -0.01 -7.95 -2.67
CA ILE A 138 1.26 -8.51 -3.14
C ILE A 138 1.28 -10.03 -3.03
N THR A 139 0.78 -10.57 -1.91
CA THR A 139 0.72 -12.02 -1.70
C THR A 139 -0.23 -12.69 -2.71
N ASN A 140 -1.36 -12.07 -3.01
CA ASN A 140 -2.30 -12.56 -4.00
C ASN A 140 -1.71 -12.52 -5.42
N LEU A 141 -1.10 -11.41 -5.81
CA LEU A 141 -0.43 -11.25 -7.10
C LEU A 141 0.70 -12.28 -7.30
N LYS A 142 1.50 -12.54 -6.26
CA LYS A 142 2.53 -13.60 -6.30
C LYS A 142 1.93 -14.99 -6.58
N LYS A 143 0.78 -15.31 -5.99
CA LYS A 143 0.08 -16.57 -6.27
C LYS A 143 -0.43 -16.63 -7.71
N GLN A 144 -1.00 -15.55 -8.22
CA GLN A 144 -1.46 -15.47 -9.61
C GLN A 144 -0.31 -15.66 -10.61
N ILE A 145 0.82 -14.99 -10.39
CA ILE A 145 2.04 -15.16 -11.20
C ILE A 145 2.49 -16.62 -11.18
N SER A 146 2.57 -17.26 -10.01
CA SER A 146 3.00 -18.66 -9.91
C SER A 146 2.05 -19.62 -10.66
N ASN A 147 0.74 -19.34 -10.65
CA ASN A 147 -0.23 -20.14 -11.40
C ASN A 147 -0.07 -19.96 -12.91
N LEU A 148 0.11 -18.72 -13.39
CA LEU A 148 0.36 -18.42 -14.80
C LEU A 148 1.66 -19.05 -15.29
N GLU A 149 2.72 -19.05 -14.48
CA GLU A 149 3.98 -19.74 -14.81
C GLU A 149 3.80 -21.25 -14.98
N LYS A 150 2.96 -21.87 -14.15
CA LYS A 150 2.63 -23.30 -14.29
C LYS A 150 1.81 -23.56 -15.56
N GLU A 151 0.84 -22.72 -15.83
CA GLU A 151 0.00 -22.82 -17.04
C GLU A 151 0.86 -22.70 -18.31
N ASN A 152 1.77 -21.72 -18.36
CA ASN A 152 2.72 -21.57 -19.47
C ASN A 152 3.57 -22.83 -19.68
N LYS A 153 4.10 -23.43 -18.60
CA LYS A 153 4.87 -24.69 -18.72
C LYS A 153 4.05 -25.85 -19.28
N ILE A 154 2.77 -25.93 -18.91
CA ILE A 154 1.84 -26.95 -19.43
C ILE A 154 1.61 -26.70 -20.93
N LEU A 155 1.36 -25.46 -21.33
CA LEU A 155 1.17 -25.08 -22.72
C LEU A 155 2.43 -25.35 -23.57
N ASP A 156 3.61 -25.00 -23.08
CA ASP A 156 4.89 -25.28 -23.76
C ASP A 156 5.09 -26.78 -23.98
N THR A 157 4.79 -27.58 -22.96
CA THR A 157 4.85 -29.05 -23.05
C THR A 157 3.84 -29.59 -24.06
N GLY A 158 2.62 -29.02 -24.06
CA GLY A 158 1.58 -29.34 -25.04
C GLY A 158 2.02 -29.04 -26.47
N ASN A 159 2.56 -27.86 -26.72
CA ASN A 159 3.09 -27.45 -28.03
C ASN A 159 4.20 -28.37 -28.51
N ALA A 160 5.17 -28.70 -27.66
CA ALA A 160 6.25 -29.63 -28.00
C ALA A 160 5.73 -31.03 -28.37
N ASN A 161 4.65 -31.49 -27.73
CA ASN A 161 4.00 -32.75 -28.07
C ASN A 161 3.26 -32.66 -29.41
N TYR A 162 2.56 -31.56 -29.69
CA TYR A 162 1.93 -31.35 -31.00
C TYR A 162 2.94 -31.30 -32.13
N GLU A 163 4.08 -30.62 -31.95
CA GLU A 163 5.17 -30.61 -32.94
C GLU A 163 5.71 -32.00 -33.24
N LYS A 164 5.88 -32.85 -32.21
CA LYS A 164 6.29 -34.26 -32.40
C LYS A 164 5.26 -35.04 -33.21
N THR A 165 3.98 -34.88 -32.88
CA THR A 165 2.87 -35.54 -33.60
C THR A 165 2.84 -35.10 -35.07
N ILE A 166 3.01 -33.80 -35.35
CA ILE A 166 3.07 -33.26 -36.72
C ILE A 166 4.21 -33.91 -37.51
N LYS A 167 5.41 -33.97 -36.93
CA LYS A 167 6.57 -34.64 -37.57
C LYS A 167 6.31 -36.11 -37.86
N GLN A 168 5.69 -36.83 -36.93
CA GLN A 168 5.34 -38.24 -37.11
C GLN A 168 4.32 -38.42 -38.25
N LEU A 169 3.30 -37.56 -38.32
CA LEU A 169 2.29 -37.60 -39.39
C LEU A 169 2.91 -37.28 -40.75
N GLN A 170 3.83 -36.31 -40.83
CA GLN A 170 4.58 -36.03 -42.06
C GLN A 170 5.41 -37.22 -42.52
N GLN A 171 6.13 -37.88 -41.61
CA GLN A 171 6.86 -39.11 -41.93
C GLN A 171 5.93 -40.22 -42.45
N GLN A 172 4.73 -40.36 -41.87
CA GLN A 172 3.74 -41.33 -42.34
C GLN A 172 3.24 -40.99 -43.75
N ILE A 173 2.99 -39.72 -44.04
CA ILE A 173 2.61 -39.25 -45.39
C ILE A 173 3.69 -39.59 -46.41
N ASP A 174 4.96 -39.30 -46.09
CA ASP A 174 6.09 -39.60 -47.00
C ASP A 174 6.22 -41.10 -47.29
N ASN A 175 6.05 -41.94 -46.26
CA ASN A 175 6.07 -43.39 -46.41
C ASN A 175 4.90 -43.91 -47.27
N LEU A 176 3.70 -43.32 -47.10
CA LEU A 176 2.53 -43.66 -47.91
C LEU A 176 2.73 -43.26 -49.38
N ASN A 177 3.25 -42.06 -49.65
CA ASN A 177 3.57 -41.61 -51.00
C ASN A 177 4.57 -42.54 -51.68
N THR A 178 5.65 -42.91 -50.98
CA THR A 178 6.63 -43.88 -51.48
C THR A 178 6.00 -45.25 -51.80
N SER A 179 5.03 -45.68 -50.98
CA SER A 179 4.31 -46.93 -51.20
C SER A 179 3.39 -46.86 -52.42
N ILE A 180 2.74 -45.70 -52.63
CA ILE A 180 1.91 -45.43 -53.82
C ILE A 180 2.78 -45.50 -55.08
N ASP A 181 3.90 -44.79 -55.13
CA ASP A 181 4.81 -44.78 -56.29
C ASP A 181 5.30 -46.20 -56.66
N ARG A 182 5.58 -47.02 -55.64
CA ARG A 182 5.96 -48.42 -55.82
C ARG A 182 4.82 -49.24 -56.42
N LEU A 183 3.60 -49.10 -55.89
CA LEU A 183 2.43 -49.81 -56.39
C LEU A 183 2.08 -49.39 -57.82
N GLU A 184 2.21 -48.11 -58.16
CA GLU A 184 1.99 -47.62 -59.52
C GLU A 184 3.01 -48.19 -60.51
N SER A 185 4.27 -48.26 -60.11
CA SER A 185 5.35 -48.88 -60.90
C SER A 185 5.08 -50.38 -61.12
N GLU A 186 4.67 -51.10 -60.08
CA GLU A 186 4.35 -52.52 -60.16
C GLU A 186 3.12 -52.79 -61.05
N ASN A 187 2.07 -51.98 -60.91
CA ASN A 187 0.88 -52.05 -61.76
C ASN A 187 1.23 -51.81 -63.24
N THR A 188 2.11 -50.83 -63.51
CA THR A 188 2.62 -50.57 -64.86
C THR A 188 3.38 -51.77 -65.42
N ARG A 189 4.20 -52.44 -64.61
CA ARG A 189 4.91 -53.68 -65.01
C ARG A 189 3.92 -54.80 -65.33
N GLN A 190 2.96 -55.04 -64.44
CA GLN A 190 1.93 -56.08 -64.64
C GLN A 190 1.12 -55.83 -65.91
N LYS A 191 0.75 -54.58 -66.24
CA LYS A 191 0.07 -54.25 -67.51
C LYS A 191 0.90 -54.63 -68.73
N LYS A 192 2.23 -54.41 -68.70
CA LYS A 192 3.14 -54.81 -69.79
C LYS A 192 3.26 -56.33 -69.91
N GLU A 193 3.38 -57.02 -68.78
CA GLU A 193 3.40 -58.49 -68.72
C GLU A 193 2.11 -59.09 -69.31
N ILE A 194 0.94 -58.60 -68.90
CA ILE A 194 -0.36 -59.02 -69.45
C ILE A 194 -0.43 -58.80 -70.95
N THR A 195 0.03 -57.65 -71.44
CA THR A 195 0.05 -57.35 -72.89
C THR A 195 0.93 -58.33 -73.65
N THR A 196 2.11 -58.64 -73.09
CA THR A 196 3.07 -59.61 -73.68
C THR A 196 2.46 -61.01 -73.73
N SER A 197 1.96 -61.51 -72.60
CA SER A 197 1.31 -62.82 -72.52
C SER A 197 0.10 -62.94 -73.46
N ARG A 198 -0.67 -61.86 -73.65
CA ARG A 198 -1.78 -61.84 -74.59
C ARG A 198 -1.32 -61.95 -76.05
N ASN A 199 -0.22 -61.30 -76.40
CA ASN A 199 0.38 -61.41 -77.73
C ASN A 199 0.92 -62.82 -77.99
N ASP A 200 1.63 -63.39 -77.00
CA ASP A 200 2.15 -64.76 -77.08
C ASP A 200 1.03 -65.79 -77.23
N TYR A 201 -0.05 -65.63 -76.47
CA TYR A 201 -1.24 -66.45 -76.59
C TYR A 201 -1.86 -66.34 -78.00
N LYS A 202 -2.03 -65.12 -78.52
CA LYS A 202 -2.57 -64.91 -79.88
C LYS A 202 -1.69 -65.59 -80.93
N HIS A 203 -0.37 -65.45 -80.84
CA HIS A 203 0.56 -66.11 -81.74
C HIS A 203 0.47 -67.64 -81.67
N SER A 204 0.42 -68.20 -80.46
CA SER A 204 0.22 -69.64 -80.24
C SER A 204 -1.07 -70.16 -80.88
N VAL A 205 -2.17 -69.41 -80.73
CA VAL A 205 -3.45 -69.73 -81.38
C VAL A 205 -3.34 -69.70 -82.91
N GLU A 206 -2.66 -68.69 -83.48
CA GLU A 206 -2.42 -68.60 -84.92
C GLU A 206 -1.61 -69.80 -85.45
N VAL A 207 -0.54 -70.18 -84.73
CA VAL A 207 0.28 -71.36 -85.03
C VAL A 207 -0.56 -72.64 -84.97
N SER A 208 -1.36 -72.81 -83.90
CA SER A 208 -2.26 -73.95 -83.75
C SER A 208 -3.28 -74.04 -84.89
N ASN A 209 -3.87 -72.92 -85.30
CA ASN A 209 -4.81 -72.87 -86.42
C ASN A 209 -4.13 -73.18 -87.76
N LYS A 210 -2.86 -72.82 -87.93
CA LYS A 210 -2.07 -73.21 -89.10
C LYS A 210 -1.82 -74.72 -89.10
N LEU A 211 -1.33 -75.27 -87.99
CA LEU A 211 -1.10 -76.71 -87.84
C LEU A 211 -2.38 -77.52 -88.07
N GLN A 212 -3.52 -77.05 -87.58
CA GLN A 212 -4.81 -77.70 -87.84
C GLN A 212 -5.18 -77.71 -89.32
N ARG A 213 -4.94 -76.60 -90.05
CA ARG A 213 -5.16 -76.54 -91.50
C ARG A 213 -4.22 -77.49 -92.24
N ASP A 214 -2.94 -77.50 -91.87
CA ASP A 214 -1.94 -78.39 -92.46
C ASP A 214 -2.31 -79.87 -92.21
N LEU A 215 -2.73 -80.21 -90.99
CA LEU A 215 -3.21 -81.55 -90.61
C LEU A 215 -4.45 -81.97 -91.42
N ASN A 216 -5.43 -81.07 -91.57
CA ASN A 216 -6.61 -81.33 -92.40
C ASN A 216 -6.20 -81.57 -93.87
N GLY A 217 -5.26 -80.77 -94.40
CA GLY A 217 -4.72 -80.95 -95.74
C GLY A 217 -4.04 -82.31 -95.93
N LEU A 218 -3.20 -82.73 -94.99
CA LEU A 218 -2.59 -84.07 -94.97
C LEU A 218 -3.66 -85.17 -94.88
N HIS A 219 -4.73 -84.97 -94.11
CA HIS A 219 -5.82 -85.93 -93.99
C HIS A 219 -6.58 -86.10 -95.31
N ASP A 220 -6.86 -85.01 -96.01
CA ASP A 220 -7.46 -85.03 -97.35
C ASP A 220 -6.55 -85.72 -98.36
N GLU A 221 -5.25 -85.44 -98.33
CA GLU A 221 -4.25 -86.08 -99.18
C GLU A 221 -4.15 -87.58 -98.91
N LYS A 222 -4.10 -87.99 -97.64
CA LYS A 222 -4.19 -89.39 -97.21
C LYS A 222 -5.46 -90.05 -97.76
N ASN A 223 -6.62 -89.39 -97.66
CA ASN A 223 -7.89 -89.93 -98.16
C ASN A 223 -7.88 -90.10 -99.69
N LYS A 224 -7.26 -89.18 -100.44
CA LYS A 224 -7.01 -89.34 -101.87
C LYS A 224 -6.12 -90.55 -102.15
N PHE A 225 -5.01 -90.71 -101.43
CA PHE A 225 -4.14 -91.88 -101.55
C PHE A 225 -4.87 -93.19 -101.24
N MET A 226 -5.66 -93.22 -100.16
CA MET A 226 -6.50 -94.38 -99.80
C MET A 226 -7.49 -94.75 -100.90
N PHE A 227 -8.15 -93.75 -101.51
CA PHE A 227 -9.05 -93.98 -102.64
C PHE A 227 -8.31 -94.57 -103.85
N LEU A 228 -7.15 -94.01 -104.22
CA LEU A 228 -6.30 -94.54 -105.29
C LEU A 228 -5.86 -95.99 -105.00
N VAL A 229 -5.43 -96.28 -103.77
CA VAL A 229 -5.10 -97.65 -103.35
C VAL A 229 -6.31 -98.58 -103.46
N GLY A 230 -7.49 -98.16 -103.02
CA GLY A 230 -8.73 -98.93 -103.17
C GLY A 230 -9.11 -99.21 -104.63
N GLN A 231 -8.92 -98.22 -105.52
CA GLN A 231 -9.07 -98.42 -106.97
C GLN A 231 -8.09 -99.49 -107.48
N ILE A 232 -6.80 -99.39 -107.14
CA ILE A 232 -5.80 -100.40 -107.54
C ILE A 232 -6.15 -101.79 -107.00
N GLN A 233 -6.58 -101.89 -105.73
CA GLN A 233 -6.94 -103.17 -105.11
C GLN A 233 -8.14 -103.84 -105.77
N SER A 234 -9.13 -103.06 -106.23
CA SER A 234 -10.31 -103.56 -106.93
C SER A 234 -10.08 -103.89 -108.41
N MET A 235 -8.94 -103.50 -109.00
CA MET A 235 -8.57 -103.89 -110.37
C MET A 235 -8.29 -105.40 -110.49
N SER A 236 -8.60 -105.96 -111.66
CA SER A 236 -8.19 -107.32 -112.06
C SER A 236 -6.67 -107.53 -111.93
N LEU A 237 -6.24 -108.73 -111.53
CA LEU A 237 -4.82 -109.09 -111.41
C LEU A 237 -4.05 -108.86 -112.72
N MET A 238 -4.68 -109.11 -113.87
CA MET A 238 -4.07 -108.90 -115.19
C MET A 238 -3.84 -107.41 -115.51
N ASP A 239 -4.77 -106.52 -115.15
CA ASP A 239 -4.61 -105.09 -115.41
C ASP A 239 -3.53 -104.46 -114.51
N ARG A 240 -3.36 -105.00 -113.30
CA ARG A 240 -2.23 -104.66 -112.42
C ARG A 240 -0.90 -105.18 -112.98
N MET A 241 -0.84 -106.44 -113.42
CA MET A 241 0.36 -107.07 -114.01
C MET A 241 0.83 -106.35 -115.29
N LEU A 242 -0.10 -105.85 -116.10
CA LEU A 242 0.18 -105.09 -117.32
C LEU A 242 0.43 -103.59 -117.08
N LYS A 243 0.55 -103.16 -115.80
CA LYS A 243 0.84 -101.78 -115.39
C LYS A 243 -0.15 -100.72 -115.90
N LYS A 244 -1.42 -101.09 -116.13
CA LYS A 244 -2.47 -100.17 -116.60
C LYS A 244 -3.12 -99.38 -115.45
N TYR A 245 -2.33 -98.81 -114.55
CA TYR A 245 -2.84 -98.07 -113.40
C TYR A 245 -3.60 -96.79 -113.79
N PRO A 246 -4.47 -96.24 -112.93
CA PRO A 246 -5.05 -94.90 -113.11
C PRO A 246 -3.96 -93.86 -113.39
N LYS A 247 -4.29 -92.81 -114.16
CA LYS A 247 -3.28 -91.83 -114.63
C LYS A 247 -2.61 -91.14 -113.45
N GLU A 248 -3.41 -90.84 -112.43
CA GLU A 248 -3.04 -90.22 -111.17
C GLU A 248 -2.00 -91.05 -110.40
N VAL A 249 -2.02 -92.38 -110.53
CA VAL A 249 -1.04 -93.29 -109.90
C VAL A 249 0.26 -93.35 -110.69
N ARG A 250 0.18 -93.21 -112.03
CA ARG A 250 1.38 -93.17 -112.90
C ARG A 250 2.17 -91.88 -112.75
N GLU A 251 1.49 -90.79 -112.35
CA GLU A 251 2.09 -89.47 -112.13
C GLU A 251 2.67 -89.30 -110.72
N LEU A 252 2.42 -90.24 -109.80
CA LEU A 252 3.09 -90.29 -108.50
C LEU A 252 4.54 -90.75 -108.70
N ASN A 253 5.45 -89.78 -108.66
CA ASN A 253 6.88 -90.03 -108.70
C ASN A 253 7.31 -90.77 -107.42
N PRO A 254 8.07 -91.88 -107.47
CA PRO A 254 8.61 -92.47 -106.26
C PRO A 254 9.45 -91.44 -105.50
N TYR A 255 9.32 -91.41 -104.18
CA TYR A 255 10.15 -90.60 -103.31
C TYR A 255 11.62 -90.95 -103.55
N ASN A 256 12.33 -90.07 -104.25
CA ASN A 256 13.79 -90.09 -104.33
C ASN A 256 14.30 -89.53 -103.00
N GLY A 257 14.50 -90.42 -102.03
CA GLY A 257 15.21 -90.08 -100.80
C GLY A 257 16.66 -89.76 -101.14
N GLU A 258 16.97 -88.50 -101.37
CA GLU A 258 18.34 -88.00 -101.25
C GLU A 258 18.66 -87.86 -99.75
N LYS A 259 19.77 -88.47 -99.36
CA LYS A 259 20.35 -88.44 -98.01
C LYS A 259 20.84 -87.05 -97.64
#